data_AF-A0A538RAK9-F1
#
_entry.id   AF-A0A538RAK9-F1
#
_cell.length_a   1.000
_cell.length_b   1.000
_cell.length_c   1.000
_cell.angle_alpha   90.00
_cell.angle_beta   90.00
_cell.angle_gamma   90.00
#
_symmetry.space_group_name_H-M   'P 1'
#
loop_
_entity.id
_entity.type
_entity.pdbx_description
1 polymer ?
#
loop_
_entity_poly.entity_id
_entity_poly.type
_entity_poly.pdbx_seq_one_letter_code
_entity_poly.pdbx_strand_id
1 'polypeptide(L)' 'MRRRQFERADHLSKDTSTPQYKSFPLLIMRAEFRADKSDKNVFLYGSHPANHQETLSCQVAYIF' A
#
# COMPACT_ATOMS: atom_id res chain seq x y z
N MET A 1 21.68 -2.08 15.53
CA MET A 1 20.59 -2.77 14.79
C MET A 1 20.38 -2.04 13.47
N ARG A 2 20.88 -2.61 12.37
CA ARG A 2 21.02 -1.94 11.06
C ARG A 2 20.14 -2.68 10.04
N ARG A 3 19.36 -1.90 9.28
CA ARG A 3 18.19 -2.31 8.48
C ARG A 3 18.53 -3.37 7.43
N ARG A 4 18.04 -4.61 7.61
CA ARG A 4 18.01 -5.66 6.57
C ARG A 4 16.77 -5.51 5.67
N GLN A 5 16.57 -4.35 5.05
CA GLN A 5 15.42 -4.14 4.16
C GLN A 5 15.78 -3.74 2.72
N PHE A 6 17.07 -3.68 2.39
CA PHE A 6 17.51 -3.14 1.09
C PHE A 6 17.93 -4.20 0.05
N GLU A 7 17.75 -5.49 0.31
CA GLU A 7 18.34 -6.58 -0.50
C GLU A 7 17.35 -7.29 -1.45
N ARG A 8 16.17 -6.72 -1.72
CA ARG A 8 15.14 -7.35 -2.58
C ARG A 8 14.55 -6.41 -3.65
N ALA A 9 15.31 -5.40 -4.07
CA ALA A 9 14.78 -4.34 -4.94
C ALA A 9 14.88 -4.61 -6.45
N ASP A 10 15.52 -5.69 -6.91
CA ASP A 10 15.71 -5.89 -8.36
C ASP A 10 14.45 -6.43 -9.09
N HIS A 11 13.42 -6.88 -8.35
CA HIS A 11 12.24 -7.57 -8.90
C HIS A 11 10.91 -7.22 -8.20
N LEU A 12 10.81 -6.06 -7.53
CA LEU A 12 9.58 -5.61 -6.86
C LEU A 12 9.19 -4.24 -7.40
N SER A 13 8.13 -4.19 -8.20
CA SER A 13 7.50 -2.95 -8.64
C SER A 13 6.36 -2.56 -7.70
N LYS A 14 6.26 -1.25 -7.42
CA LYS A 14 5.26 -0.68 -6.52
C LYS A 14 4.56 0.47 -7.24
N ASP A 15 3.24 0.42 -7.24
CA ASP A 15 2.39 1.52 -7.66
C ASP A 15 1.53 1.97 -6.49
N THR A 16 1.36 3.27 -6.31
CA THR A 16 0.59 3.83 -5.20
C THR A 16 -0.13 5.10 -5.64
N SER A 17 -1.45 5.08 -5.50
CA SER A 17 -2.32 6.20 -5.80
C SER A 17 -3.07 6.62 -4.54
N THR A 18 -2.99 7.90 -4.17
CA THR A 18 -3.56 8.42 -2.92
C THR A 18 -4.43 9.67 -3.13
N PRO A 19 -5.63 9.55 -3.69
CA PRO A 19 -6.58 10.67 -3.72
C PRO A 19 -6.97 11.10 -2.30
N GLN A 20 -6.89 12.40 -2.04
CA GLN A 20 -7.31 13.01 -0.79
C GLN A 20 -8.27 14.17 -1.07
N TYR A 21 -9.40 14.17 -0.38
CA TYR A 21 -10.42 15.20 -0.45
C TYR A 21 -10.63 15.85 0.92
N LYS A 22 -10.81 17.17 0.93
CA LYS A 22 -11.09 17.95 2.15
C LYS A 22 -12.39 18.71 1.91
N SER A 23 -13.48 18.27 2.52
CA SER A 23 -14.79 18.94 2.39
C SER A 23 -14.90 20.17 3.29
N PHE A 24 -14.34 20.07 4.49
CA PHE A 24 -14.30 21.12 5.51
C PHE A 24 -12.91 21.10 6.16
N PRO A 25 -12.44 22.20 6.79
CA PRO A 25 -11.12 22.24 7.43
C PRO A 25 -10.89 21.09 8.42
N LEU A 26 -11.98 20.63 9.04
CA LEU A 26 -12.01 19.60 10.06
C LEU A 26 -12.24 18.18 9.49
N LEU A 27 -12.56 18.03 8.20
CA LEU A 27 -12.92 16.72 7.62
C LEU A 27 -12.01 16.37 6.44
N ILE A 28 -11.25 15.29 6.60
CA ILE A 28 -10.38 14.72 5.58
C ILE A 28 -10.90 13.34 5.19
N MET A 29 -11.12 13.14 3.89
CA MET A 29 -11.33 11.82 3.30
C MET A 29 -10.11 11.48 2.45
N ARG A 30 -9.60 10.26 2.60
CA ARG A 30 -8.46 9.76 1.81
C ARG A 30 -8.77 8.36 1.36
N ALA A 31 -8.54 8.08 0.08
CA ALA A 31 -8.43 6.73 -0.41
C ALA A 31 -6.98 6.49 -0.83
N GLU A 32 -6.50 5.27 -0.60
CA GLU A 32 -5.16 4.85 -0.93
C GLU A 32 -5.24 3.47 -1.57
N PHE A 33 -4.79 3.40 -2.82
CA PHE A 33 -4.64 2.17 -3.56
C PHE A 33 -3.14 1.87 -3.71
N ARG A 34 -2.72 0.69 -3.29
CA ARG A 34 -1.36 0.19 -3.45
C ARG A 34 -1.40 -1.11 -4.24
N ALA A 35 -0.57 -1.19 -5.26
CA ALA A 35 -0.34 -2.40 -6.04
C ALA A 35 1.14 -2.75 -5.95
N ASP A 36 1.44 -3.83 -5.24
CA ASP A 36 2.78 -4.37 -5.14
C ASP A 36 2.87 -5.62 -6.04
N LYS A 37 3.83 -5.65 -6.96
CA LYS A 37 4.05 -6.80 -7.86
C LYS A 37 5.50 -7.24 -7.79
N SER A 38 5.72 -8.54 -7.72
CA SER A 38 7.05 -9.15 -7.68
C SER A 38 7.19 -10.26 -8.72
N ASP A 39 8.41 -10.49 -9.21
CA ASP A 39 8.68 -11.64 -10.09
C ASP A 39 8.77 -12.98 -9.34
N LYS A 40 8.67 -12.95 -8.00
CA LYS A 40 8.66 -14.13 -7.13
C LYS A 40 7.39 -14.17 -6.30
N ASN A 41 6.95 -15.37 -5.91
CA ASN A 41 5.80 -15.54 -5.05
C ASN A 41 6.15 -15.22 -3.58
N VAL A 42 6.21 -13.93 -3.26
CA VAL A 42 6.58 -13.40 -1.94
C VAL A 42 5.38 -13.00 -1.09
N PHE A 43 4.19 -12.92 -1.68
CA PHE A 43 2.94 -12.59 -1.01
C PHE A 43 2.13 -13.86 -0.71
N LEU A 44 1.20 -13.75 0.24
CA LEU A 44 0.31 -14.85 0.64
C LEU A 44 -1.14 -14.39 0.57
N TYR A 45 -1.96 -15.09 -0.22
CA TYR A 45 -3.42 -15.00 -0.15
C TYR A 45 -3.94 -16.21 0.61
N GLY A 46 -4.14 -16.03 1.92
CA GLY A 46 -4.42 -17.14 2.83
C GLY A 46 -3.24 -18.11 2.86
N SER A 47 -3.45 -19.33 2.34
CA SER A 47 -2.41 -20.37 2.24
C SER A 47 -1.72 -20.43 0.87
N HIS A 48 -2.14 -19.63 -0.11
CA HIS A 48 -1.61 -19.71 -1.47
C HIS A 48 -0.53 -18.65 -1.72
N PRO A 49 0.63 -19.05 -2.27
CA PRO A 49 1.70 -18.11 -2.59
C PRO A 49 1.33 -17.31 -3.85
N ALA A 50 1.58 -16.00 -3.82
CA ALA A 50 1.21 -15.07 -4.88
C ALA A 50 2.34 -14.08 -5.19
N ASN A 51 2.34 -13.60 -6.43
CA ASN A 51 3.33 -12.68 -6.96
C ASN A 51 2.87 -11.21 -6.98
N HIS A 52 1.63 -10.93 -6.58
CA HIS A 52 1.09 -9.59 -6.51
C HIS A 52 0.19 -9.45 -5.28
N GLN A 53 0.13 -8.23 -4.75
CA GLN A 53 -0.76 -7.85 -3.67
C GLN A 53 -1.35 -6.47 -3.94
N GLU A 54 -2.68 -6.40 -3.94
CA GLU A 54 -3.43 -5.15 -4.05
C GLU A 54 -4.03 -4.79 -2.70
N THR A 55 -3.94 -3.53 -2.30
CA THR A 55 -4.49 -3.03 -1.05
C THR A 55 -5.25 -1.74 -1.30
N LEU A 56 -6.54 -1.73 -0.95
CA LEU A 56 -7.37 -0.54 -0.91
C LEU A 56 -7.60 -0.14 0.54
N SER A 57 -7.24 1.09 0.88
CA SER A 57 -7.47 1.69 2.19
C SER A 57 -8.32 2.94 2.03
N CYS A 58 -9.37 3.06 2.83
CA CYS A 58 -10.20 4.24 2.92
C CYS A 58 -10.11 4.80 4.34
N GLN A 59 -9.83 6.09 4.44
CA GLN A 59 -9.70 6.79 5.71
C GLN A 59 -10.63 8.01 5.71
N VAL A 60 -11.37 8.17 6.80
CA VAL A 60 -12.08 9.40 7.14
C VAL A 60 -11.50 9.87 8.47
N ALA A 61 -10.97 11.09 8.49
CA ALA A 61 -10.41 11.71 9.68
C ALA A 61 -11.16 13.01 9.98
N TYR A 62 -11.58 13.14 11.23
CA TYR A 62 -12.08 14.39 11.78
C TYR A 62 -10.99 15.01 12.67
N ILE A 63 -10.60 16.25 12.39
CA ILE A 63 -9.55 16.98 13.10
C ILE A 63 -10.25 18.08 13.91
N PHE A 64 -10.00 18.14 15.23
CA PHE A 64 -10.53 19.15 16.14
C PHE A 64 -9.40 19.82 16.92
#